data_AF-A0A5C6ALY0-F1
#
_entry.id   AF-A0A5C6ALY0-F1
#
_cell.length_a   1.000
_cell.length_b   1.000
_cell.length_c   1.000
_cell.angle_alpha   90.00
_cell.angle_beta   90.00
_cell.angle_gamma   90.00
#
_symmetry.space_group_name_H-M   'P 1'
#
loop_
_entity.id
_entity.type
_entity.pdbx_description
1 polymer ?
#
loop_
_entity_poly.entity_id
_entity_poly.type
_entity_poly.pdbx_seq_one_letter_code
_entity_poly.pdbx_strand_id
1 'polypeptide(L)'
;MKTMKSVRIKPNPAGKDRNRRGQATASQLGAEWVDLKNEGSVPVDLDGLSLYHVAYSGATDNGTWAKVQGFKGSLGAGKVMRVHSGSGPVTALNPADLVGADEHVFTYKDNYIWNNDRGDCSALQKDGESDKFDKCWYDAKPPEGVILQRVNGKFVVSASSMATAGSRR
;
A
#
# COMPACT_ATOMS: atom_id res chain seq x y z
N MET A 1 14.77 -12.47 -1.79
CA MET A 1 13.82 -11.93 -0.79
C MET A 1 14.15 -10.53 -0.31
N LYS A 2 15.38 -10.21 0.14
CA LYS A 2 15.79 -8.81 0.47
C LYS A 2 15.74 -7.81 -0.70
N THR A 3 15.46 -8.29 -1.90
CA THR A 3 15.21 -7.51 -3.10
C THR A 3 13.76 -7.00 -3.19
N MET A 4 12.85 -7.51 -2.36
CA MET A 4 11.49 -7.02 -2.27
C MET A 4 11.47 -5.69 -1.52
N LYS A 5 10.82 -4.67 -2.11
CA LYS A 5 10.63 -3.38 -1.46
C LYS A 5 9.26 -2.80 -1.74
N SER A 6 8.74 -2.06 -0.76
CA SER A 6 7.61 -1.18 -0.96
C SER A 6 8.07 0.09 -1.70
N VAL A 7 7.57 0.36 -2.90
CA VAL A 7 8.12 1.41 -3.80
C VAL A 7 7.18 2.58 -4.03
N ARG A 8 5.87 2.36 -3.98
CA ARG A 8 4.83 3.41 -4.07
C ARG A 8 3.66 3.06 -3.16
N ILE A 9 2.89 4.06 -2.77
CA ILE A 9 1.67 3.88 -1.99
C ILE A 9 0.67 4.98 -2.30
N LYS A 10 -0.62 4.63 -2.30
CA LYS A 10 -1.74 5.59 -2.32
C LYS A 10 -2.58 5.37 -1.05
N PRO A 11 -2.19 5.99 0.08
CA PRO A 11 -2.82 5.74 1.38
C PRO A 11 -4.15 6.51 1.55
N ASN A 12 -4.34 7.60 0.81
CA ASN A 12 -5.53 8.45 0.91
C ASN A 12 -6.27 8.57 -0.42
N PRO A 13 -7.03 7.56 -0.87
CA PRO A 13 -7.85 7.70 -2.06
C PRO A 13 -8.96 8.75 -1.89
N ALA A 14 -9.48 9.22 -3.02
CA ALA A 14 -10.53 10.21 -3.05
C ALA A 14 -11.77 9.75 -2.25
N GLY A 15 -12.24 10.60 -1.33
CA GLY A 15 -13.42 10.39 -0.52
C GLY A 15 -13.24 9.48 0.70
N LYS A 16 -12.06 8.91 0.96
CA LYS A 16 -11.80 8.04 2.13
C LYS A 16 -12.22 8.69 3.44
N ASP A 17 -11.79 9.92 3.68
CA ASP A 17 -12.06 10.63 4.94
C ASP A 17 -13.50 11.14 5.05
N ARG A 18 -14.24 11.21 3.93
CA ARG A 18 -15.63 11.70 3.87
C ARG A 18 -16.65 10.59 4.17
N ASN A 19 -16.31 9.34 3.85
CA ASN A 19 -17.23 8.18 3.93
C ASN A 19 -17.03 7.30 5.18
N ARG A 20 -16.53 7.83 6.30
CA ARG A 20 -16.35 7.04 7.55
C ARG A 20 -17.63 6.37 8.07
N ARG A 21 -18.83 6.80 7.62
CA ARG A 21 -20.14 6.26 8.05
C ARG A 21 -20.90 5.45 6.98
N GLY A 22 -20.40 5.38 5.74
CA GLY A 22 -21.01 4.60 4.66
C GLY A 22 -20.19 3.35 4.34
N GLN A 23 -20.81 2.30 3.82
CA GLN A 23 -20.06 1.16 3.28
C GLN A 23 -19.31 1.63 2.02
N ALA A 24 -17.98 1.61 2.09
CA ALA A 24 -17.15 1.87 0.93
C ALA A 24 -17.35 0.76 -0.11
N THR A 25 -17.53 1.14 -1.36
CA THR A 25 -17.60 0.22 -2.49
C THR A 25 -16.25 -0.46 -2.75
N ALA A 26 -16.26 -1.58 -3.48
CA ALA A 26 -15.03 -2.26 -3.89
C ALA A 26 -14.04 -1.33 -4.63
N SER A 27 -14.55 -0.43 -5.48
CA SER A 27 -13.71 0.55 -6.19
C SER A 27 -13.11 1.60 -5.27
N GLN A 28 -13.83 1.99 -4.21
CA GLN A 28 -13.34 2.94 -3.20
C GLN A 28 -12.26 2.30 -2.32
N LEU A 29 -12.51 1.09 -1.80
CA LEU A 29 -11.52 0.35 -1.00
C LEU A 29 -10.27 0.03 -1.84
N GLY A 30 -10.46 -0.48 -3.05
CA GLY A 30 -9.36 -0.82 -3.94
C GLY A 30 -8.59 0.37 -4.50
N ALA A 31 -9.09 1.60 -4.34
CA ALA A 31 -8.32 2.80 -4.65
C ALA A 31 -7.22 3.08 -3.60
N GLU A 32 -7.24 2.39 -2.47
CA GLU A 32 -6.18 2.38 -1.47
C GLU A 32 -5.23 1.20 -1.71
N TRP A 33 -3.94 1.46 -1.91
CA TRP A 33 -3.00 0.39 -2.25
C TRP A 33 -1.53 0.72 -1.95
N VAL A 34 -0.70 -0.32 -1.89
CA VAL A 34 0.78 -0.25 -1.87
C VAL A 34 1.36 -1.10 -2.99
N ASP A 35 2.45 -0.64 -3.60
CA ASP A 35 3.21 -1.40 -4.59
C ASP A 35 4.44 -2.04 -3.95
N LEU A 36 4.55 -3.35 -4.12
CA LEU A 36 5.73 -4.14 -3.78
C LEU A 36 6.46 -4.53 -5.06
N LYS A 37 7.76 -4.25 -5.13
CA LYS A 37 8.59 -4.54 -6.30
C LYS A 37 9.69 -5.53 -5.95
N ASN A 38 9.91 -6.51 -6.83
CA ASN A 38 11.15 -7.27 -6.83
C ASN A 38 12.23 -6.47 -7.58
N GLU A 39 13.13 -5.80 -6.84
CA GLU A 39 14.25 -5.05 -7.43
C GLU A 39 15.42 -5.94 -7.86
N GLY A 40 15.31 -7.26 -7.67
CA GLY A 40 16.33 -8.23 -8.06
C GLY A 40 16.31 -8.55 -9.55
N SER A 41 17.34 -9.26 -10.00
CA SER A 41 17.48 -9.76 -11.36
C SER A 41 16.89 -11.16 -11.58
N VAL A 42 16.35 -11.79 -10.53
CA VAL A 42 15.76 -13.13 -10.57
C VAL A 42 14.39 -13.14 -9.87
N PRO A 43 13.48 -14.09 -10.20
CA PRO A 43 12.23 -14.26 -9.47
C PRO A 43 12.46 -14.46 -7.96
N VAL A 44 11.52 -13.96 -7.16
CA VAL A 44 11.51 -14.13 -5.70
C VAL A 44 10.32 -14.98 -5.29
N ASP A 45 10.58 -16.02 -4.50
CA ASP A 45 9.57 -16.76 -3.76
C ASP A 45 8.94 -15.88 -2.68
N LEU A 46 7.61 -15.82 -2.69
CA LEU A 46 6.78 -15.04 -1.79
C LEU A 46 6.21 -15.88 -0.65
N ASP A 47 6.42 -17.21 -0.65
CA ASP A 47 5.93 -18.07 0.41
C ASP A 47 6.54 -17.66 1.76
N GLY A 48 5.65 -17.41 2.73
CA GLY A 48 6.02 -16.88 4.04
C GLY A 48 6.39 -15.40 4.05
N LEU A 49 6.22 -14.66 2.96
CA LEU A 49 6.31 -13.19 2.98
C LEU A 49 5.00 -12.59 3.50
N SER A 50 5.11 -11.61 4.38
CA SER A 50 3.97 -10.90 4.95
C SER A 50 4.19 -9.38 4.92
N LEU A 51 3.14 -8.64 4.53
CA LEU A 51 3.05 -7.18 4.59
C LEU A 51 2.41 -6.76 5.91
N TYR A 52 2.96 -5.70 6.51
CA TYR A 52 2.52 -5.11 7.76
C TYR A 52 2.39 -3.60 7.64
N HIS A 53 1.59 -3.02 8.54
CA HIS A 53 1.51 -1.59 8.78
C HIS A 53 1.46 -1.26 10.28
N VAL A 54 1.55 0.02 10.62
CA VAL A 54 1.41 0.50 12.01
C VAL A 54 -0.06 0.83 12.26
N ALA A 55 -0.74 -0.05 12.99
CA ALA A 55 -2.10 0.19 13.47
C ALA A 55 -2.07 0.98 14.77
N TYR A 56 -2.99 1.94 14.91
CA TYR A 56 -3.14 2.72 16.13
C TYR A 56 -4.46 2.35 16.82
N SER A 57 -4.41 2.12 18.13
CA SER A 57 -5.61 2.06 18.97
C SER A 57 -5.81 3.43 19.62
N GLY A 58 -7.06 3.80 19.89
CA GLY A 58 -7.38 5.10 20.53
C GLY A 58 -6.80 5.29 21.93
N ALA A 59 -6.20 4.24 22.52
CA ALA A 59 -5.64 4.26 23.86
C ALA A 59 -4.17 4.68 23.90
N THR A 60 -3.40 4.60 22.81
CA THR A 60 -1.97 4.95 22.80
C THR A 60 -1.49 5.54 21.48
N ASP A 61 -0.44 6.35 21.57
CA ASP A 61 0.21 6.96 20.39
C ASP A 61 1.31 6.08 19.79
N ASN A 62 1.69 4.98 20.45
CA ASN A 62 2.87 4.21 20.08
C ASN A 62 2.68 3.25 18.90
N GLY A 63 1.43 3.01 18.47
CA GLY A 63 1.12 2.11 17.36
C GLY A 63 1.58 0.66 17.59
N THR A 64 1.04 -0.28 16.83
CA THR A 64 1.45 -1.68 16.84
C THR A 64 1.52 -2.21 15.41
N TRP A 65 2.44 -3.14 15.16
CA TRP A 65 2.51 -3.77 13.84
C TRP A 65 1.32 -4.71 13.65
N ALA A 66 0.48 -4.39 12.66
CA ALA A 66 -0.63 -5.23 12.25
C ALA A 66 -0.36 -5.85 10.89
N LYS A 67 -0.68 -7.14 10.74
CA LYS A 67 -0.53 -7.85 9.47
C LYS A 67 -1.59 -7.37 8.48
N VAL A 68 -1.14 -6.89 7.32
CA VAL A 68 -1.99 -6.49 6.20
C VAL A 68 -2.37 -7.71 5.38
N GLN A 69 -1.38 -8.43 4.84
CA GLN A 69 -1.55 -9.54 3.90
C GLN A 69 -0.37 -10.52 4.00
N GLY A 70 -0.64 -11.82 3.84
CA GLY A 70 0.40 -12.84 3.57
C GLY A 70 0.39 -13.23 2.09
N PHE A 71 1.56 -13.56 1.55
CA PHE A 71 1.70 -13.89 0.13
C PHE A 71 2.10 -15.35 -0.07
N LYS A 72 1.87 -15.82 -1.30
CA LYS A 72 2.29 -17.13 -1.81
C LYS A 72 2.70 -17.02 -3.27
N GLY A 73 3.45 -18.00 -3.76
CA GLY A 73 3.88 -18.08 -5.15
C GLY A 73 5.16 -17.28 -5.40
N SER A 74 5.33 -16.73 -6.60
CA SER A 74 6.58 -16.05 -6.98
C SER A 74 6.31 -14.75 -7.73
N LEU A 75 7.09 -13.71 -7.45
CA LEU A 75 7.10 -12.48 -8.22
C LEU A 75 8.34 -12.42 -9.12
N GLY A 76 8.13 -12.24 -10.42
CA GLY A 76 9.21 -12.15 -11.41
C GLY A 76 10.20 -11.01 -11.15
N ALA A 77 11.39 -11.09 -11.74
CA ALA A 77 12.40 -10.02 -11.65
C ALA A 77 11.86 -8.69 -12.20
N GLY A 78 12.06 -7.59 -11.49
CA GLY A 78 11.60 -6.25 -11.89
C GLY A 78 10.09 -6.01 -11.80
N LYS A 79 9.29 -7.04 -11.51
CA LYS A 79 7.82 -6.98 -11.49
C LYS A 79 7.29 -6.27 -10.25
N VAL A 80 6.10 -5.68 -10.40
CA VAL A 80 5.37 -4.94 -9.37
C VAL A 80 4.05 -5.64 -9.05
N MET A 81 3.87 -5.99 -7.79
CA MET A 81 2.61 -6.47 -7.23
C MET A 81 1.95 -5.32 -6.46
N ARG A 82 0.72 -4.96 -6.84
CA ARG A 82 -0.10 -3.97 -6.14
C ARG A 82 -1.05 -4.67 -5.17
N VAL A 83 -0.95 -4.29 -3.90
CA VAL A 83 -1.80 -4.81 -2.83
C VAL A 83 -2.86 -3.77 -2.51
N HIS A 84 -4.09 -4.06 -2.91
CA HIS A 84 -5.28 -3.24 -2.71
C HIS A 84 -5.98 -3.59 -1.40
N SER A 85 -6.52 -2.59 -0.72
CA SER A 85 -7.50 -2.81 0.34
C SER A 85 -8.83 -3.30 -0.24
N GLY A 86 -9.68 -3.91 0.59
CA GLY A 86 -10.98 -4.42 0.14
C GLY A 86 -10.91 -5.78 -0.53
N SER A 87 -11.94 -6.05 -1.32
CA SER A 87 -12.12 -7.24 -2.14
C SER A 87 -12.82 -6.85 -3.44
N GLY A 88 -12.88 -7.78 -4.41
CA GLY A 88 -13.61 -7.61 -5.65
C GLY A 88 -12.76 -7.87 -6.90
N PRO A 89 -13.37 -7.86 -8.09
CA PRO A 89 -12.64 -8.04 -9.32
C PRO A 89 -11.83 -6.78 -9.67
N VAL A 90 -10.66 -6.97 -10.26
CA VAL A 90 -9.79 -5.87 -10.77
C VAL A 90 -10.56 -4.96 -11.74
N THR A 91 -11.56 -5.48 -12.45
CA THR A 91 -12.42 -4.72 -13.37
C THR A 91 -13.32 -3.68 -12.68
N ALA A 92 -13.47 -3.74 -11.36
CA ALA A 92 -14.20 -2.73 -10.59
C ALA A 92 -13.33 -1.49 -10.27
N LEU A 93 -12.02 -1.56 -10.49
CA LEU A 93 -11.08 -0.48 -10.15
C LEU A 93 -11.01 0.56 -11.26
N ASN A 94 -10.73 1.81 -10.87
CA ASN A 94 -10.48 2.88 -11.83
C ASN A 94 -9.17 2.61 -12.60
N PRO A 95 -9.06 2.98 -13.89
CA PRO A 95 -7.84 2.78 -14.67
C PRO A 95 -6.57 3.34 -14.00
N ALA A 96 -6.67 4.49 -13.33
CA ALA A 96 -5.56 5.10 -12.59
C ALA A 96 -5.03 4.22 -11.44
N ASP A 97 -5.87 3.36 -10.86
CA ASP A 97 -5.50 2.41 -9.80
C ASP A 97 -4.99 1.08 -10.35
N LEU A 98 -5.04 0.87 -11.67
CA LEU A 98 -4.50 -0.30 -12.36
C LEU A 98 -3.09 -0.06 -12.92
N VAL A 99 -2.85 1.13 -13.46
CA VAL A 99 -1.62 1.43 -14.18
C VAL A 99 -0.37 1.26 -13.31
N GLY A 100 0.64 0.62 -13.90
CA GLY A 100 1.99 0.53 -13.36
C GLY A 100 2.23 -0.65 -12.40
N ALA A 101 1.29 -1.58 -12.29
CA ALA A 101 1.47 -2.86 -11.62
C ALA A 101 1.35 -4.02 -12.65
N ASP A 102 2.08 -5.11 -12.41
CA ASP A 102 2.00 -6.33 -13.21
C ASP A 102 1.01 -7.33 -12.61
N GLU A 103 0.88 -7.33 -11.28
CA GLU A 103 0.01 -8.23 -10.53
C GLU A 103 -0.83 -7.44 -9.52
N HIS A 104 -2.06 -7.90 -9.27
CA HIS A 104 -2.99 -7.26 -8.35
C HIS A 104 -3.47 -8.27 -7.30
N VAL A 105 -3.35 -7.89 -6.02
CA VAL A 105 -3.78 -8.68 -4.87
C VAL A 105 -4.68 -7.83 -4.00
N PHE A 106 -5.70 -8.43 -3.40
CA PHE A 106 -6.60 -7.78 -2.46
C PHE A 106 -6.37 -8.30 -1.03
N THR A 107 -6.59 -7.46 -0.02
CA THR A 107 -6.48 -7.87 1.39
C THR A 107 -7.67 -8.70 1.86
N TYR A 108 -8.78 -8.68 1.12
CA TYR A 108 -10.06 -9.31 1.47
C TYR A 108 -10.63 -8.85 2.82
N LYS A 109 -10.34 -7.60 3.20
CA LYS A 109 -10.91 -6.96 4.38
C LYS A 109 -11.78 -5.79 3.95
N ASP A 110 -12.99 -5.69 4.49
CA ASP A 110 -13.97 -4.65 4.13
C ASP A 110 -13.68 -3.29 4.81
N ASN A 111 -12.40 -2.90 4.84
CA ASN A 111 -11.94 -1.65 5.42
C ASN A 111 -10.67 -1.13 4.75
N TYR A 112 -10.46 0.18 4.86
CA TYR A 112 -9.17 0.80 4.60
C TYR A 112 -8.14 0.34 5.65
N ILE A 113 -6.89 0.24 5.21
CA ILE A 113 -5.78 -0.28 6.01
C ILE A 113 -4.86 0.85 6.47
N TRP A 114 -4.49 1.76 5.56
CA TRP A 114 -3.42 2.72 5.78
C TRP A 114 -3.93 3.92 6.60
N ASN A 115 -3.16 4.39 7.58
CA ASN A 115 -3.62 5.48 8.44
C ASN A 115 -3.46 6.85 7.75
N ASN A 116 -4.48 7.72 7.81
CA ASN A 116 -4.39 9.10 7.33
C ASN A 116 -4.17 10.13 8.46
N ASP A 117 -4.64 9.84 9.67
CA ASP A 117 -4.62 10.76 10.81
C ASP A 117 -3.21 10.87 11.42
N ARG A 118 -2.42 9.81 11.31
CA ARG A 118 -1.05 9.65 11.82
C ARG A 118 -0.14 9.14 10.70
N GLY A 119 1.17 9.31 10.89
CA GLY A 119 2.13 8.67 9.99
C GLY A 119 2.01 7.15 10.07
N ASP A 120 2.21 6.46 8.97
CA ASP A 120 2.15 4.99 8.91
C ASP A 120 3.39 4.47 8.16
N CYS A 121 3.61 3.16 8.21
CA CYS A 121 4.76 2.49 7.63
C CYS A 121 4.35 1.23 6.89
N SER A 122 4.75 1.08 5.63
CA SER A 122 4.75 -0.24 4.98
C SER A 122 5.96 -1.03 5.46
N ALA A 123 5.75 -2.26 5.92
CA ALA A 123 6.83 -3.14 6.32
C ALA A 123 6.70 -4.57 5.79
N LEU A 124 7.82 -5.16 5.38
CA LEU A 124 7.89 -6.56 4.93
C LEU A 124 8.65 -7.42 5.92
N GLN A 125 8.14 -8.63 6.15
CA GLN A 125 8.73 -9.65 7.01
C GLN A 125 8.65 -11.01 6.35
N LYS A 126 9.66 -11.84 6.55
CA LYS A 126 9.54 -13.28 6.35
C LYS A 126 9.04 -13.95 7.63
N ASP A 127 8.13 -14.90 7.50
CA ASP A 127 7.65 -15.72 8.59
C ASP A 127 8.83 -16.41 9.29
N GLY A 128 8.87 -16.34 10.62
CA GLY A 128 9.95 -16.86 11.45
C GLY A 128 11.14 -15.90 11.64
N GLU A 129 11.25 -14.80 10.90
CA GLU A 129 12.25 -13.75 11.17
C GLU A 129 11.76 -12.80 12.28
N SER A 130 12.66 -12.34 13.15
CA SER A 130 12.32 -11.37 14.21
C SER A 130 12.06 -9.96 13.67
N ASP A 131 12.75 -9.59 12.58
CA ASP A 131 12.83 -8.21 12.12
C ASP A 131 12.14 -7.98 10.78
N LYS A 132 11.56 -6.78 10.62
CA LYS A 132 11.10 -6.28 9.33
C LYS A 132 12.30 -5.85 8.49
N PHE A 133 12.51 -6.49 7.32
CA PHE A 133 13.68 -6.22 6.48
C PHE A 133 13.48 -5.03 5.53
N ASP A 134 12.24 -4.69 5.19
CA ASP A 134 11.89 -3.49 4.45
C ASP A 134 10.91 -2.66 5.27
N LYS A 135 11.17 -1.35 5.40
CA LYS A 135 10.31 -0.39 6.09
C LYS A 135 10.27 0.92 5.31
N CYS A 136 9.10 1.51 5.12
CA CYS A 136 8.96 2.81 4.47
C CYS A 136 7.80 3.61 5.05
N TRP A 137 8.13 4.78 5.59
CA TRP A 137 7.20 5.65 6.32
C TRP A 137 6.59 6.72 5.43
N TYR A 138 5.36 7.13 5.70
CA TYR A 138 4.83 8.42 5.26
C TYR A 138 4.33 9.23 6.46
N ASP A 139 4.27 10.55 6.31
CA ASP A 139 3.81 11.46 7.36
C ASP A 139 2.27 11.48 7.46
N ALA A 140 1.76 11.92 8.62
CA ALA A 140 0.33 12.13 8.81
C ALA A 140 -0.27 13.07 7.74
N LYS A 141 -1.56 12.90 7.47
CA LYS A 141 -2.36 13.68 6.53
C LYS A 141 -1.79 13.68 5.10
N PRO A 142 -1.53 12.49 4.50
CA PRO A 142 -1.11 12.42 3.11
C PRO A 142 -2.18 13.06 2.20
N PRO A 143 -1.79 13.80 1.15
CA PRO A 143 -2.75 14.45 0.26
C PRO A 143 -3.73 13.47 -0.41
N GLU A 144 -4.99 13.88 -0.52
CA GLU A 144 -6.04 13.07 -1.13
C GLU A 144 -5.74 12.78 -2.61
N GLY A 145 -5.93 11.52 -3.02
CA GLY A 145 -5.75 11.05 -4.39
C GLY A 145 -4.30 10.92 -4.86
N VAL A 146 -3.32 11.24 -4.01
CA VAL A 146 -1.91 11.31 -4.42
C VAL A 146 -1.19 9.99 -4.21
N ILE A 147 -0.43 9.58 -5.22
CA ILE A 147 0.53 8.48 -5.13
C ILE A 147 1.83 9.04 -4.54
N LEU A 148 2.26 8.47 -3.42
CA LEU A 148 3.55 8.71 -2.80
C LEU A 148 4.58 7.72 -3.35
N GLN A 149 5.81 8.18 -3.55
CA GLN A 149 6.93 7.39 -4.04
C GLN A 149 8.01 7.26 -2.96
N ARG A 150 8.67 6.11 -2.89
CA ARG A 150 9.80 5.91 -1.98
C ARG A 150 10.99 6.77 -2.40
N VAL A 151 11.51 7.54 -1.46
CA VAL A 151 12.77 8.27 -1.52
C VAL A 151 13.47 8.09 -0.17
N ASN A 152 14.67 7.48 -0.17
CA ASN A 152 15.50 7.30 1.04
C ASN A 152 14.76 6.70 2.25
N GLY A 153 13.91 5.68 2.02
CA GLY A 153 13.14 5.02 3.09
C GLY A 153 11.87 5.77 3.54
N LYS A 154 11.49 6.85 2.86
CA LYS A 154 10.26 7.59 3.10
C LYS A 154 9.40 7.67 1.84
N PHE A 155 8.10 7.48 1.98
CA PHE A 155 7.12 7.77 0.96
C PHE A 155 6.80 9.26 0.97
N VAL A 156 7.07 9.93 -0.14
CA VAL A 156 6.86 11.37 -0.32
C VAL A 156 6.06 11.65 -1.58
N VAL A 157 5.43 12.82 -1.66
CA VAL A 157 4.76 13.25 -2.89
C VAL A 157 5.79 13.34 -4.00
N SER A 158 5.56 12.65 -5.11
CA SER A 158 6.42 12.78 -6.28
C SER A 158 6.04 14.01 -7.09
N ALA A 159 7.03 14.67 -7.72
CA ALA A 159 6.76 15.79 -8.62
C ALA A 159 5.75 15.42 -9.74
N SER A 160 5.75 14.16 -10.18
CA SER A 160 4.84 13.62 -11.20
C SER A 160 3.39 13.48 -10.71
N SER A 161 3.16 13.33 -9.41
CA SER A 161 1.81 13.16 -8.84
C SER A 161 1.11 14.49 -8.51
N MET A 162 1.83 15.63 -8.54
CA MET A 162 1.21 16.95 -8.45
C MET A 162 0.54 17.41 -9.75
N ALA A 163 1.00 16.94 -10.92
CA ALA A 163 0.44 17.30 -12.22
C ALA A 163 -1.03 16.85 -12.38
N THR A 164 -1.41 15.73 -11.76
CA THR A 164 -2.77 15.18 -11.85
C THR A 164 -3.76 15.84 -10.90
N ALA A 165 -3.28 16.51 -9.83
CA ALA A 165 -4.13 17.20 -8.85
C ALA A 165 -4.49 18.64 -9.28
N GLY A 166 -3.75 19.23 -10.22
CA GLY A 166 -3.92 20.62 -10.66
C GLY A 166 -4.89 20.85 -11.83
N SER A 167 -5.45 19.80 -12.45
CA SER A 167 -6.32 19.93 -13.63
C SER A 167 -7.82 19.94 -13.29
N ARG A 168 -8.21 20.73 -12.28
CA ARG A 168 -9.58 21.22 -12.13
C ARG A 168 -9.53 22.70 -11.75
N ARG A 169 -9.49 23.54 -12.76
CA ARG A 169 -10.05 24.89 -12.72
C ARG A 169 -11.18 24.95 -13.73
#